data_AF-A0A3N2MHU6-F1
#
_entry.id   AF-A0A3N2MHU6-F1
#
_cell.length_a   1.000
_cell.length_b   1.000
_cell.length_c   1.000
_cell.angle_alpha   90.00
_cell.angle_beta   90.00
_cell.angle_gamma   90.00
#
_symmetry.space_group_name_H-M   'P 1'
#
loop_
_entity.id
_entity.type
_entity.pdbx_description
1 polymer ?
#
loop_
_entity_poly.entity_id
_entity_poly.type
_entity_poly.pdbx_seq_one_letter_code
_entity_poly.pdbx_strand_id
1 'polypeptide(L)'
;MSSTKRYNEQKGGWATNYYYWNRHWDNGKPGVMGNMEFAVVRNNVYKLAVTSISALGHPLDPKDDPDPVDPDDPDEKSDVKIKVDVQVKKWTVRKNDIEF
;
A
#
# COMPACT_ATOMS: atom_id res chain seq x y z
N MET A 1 10.23 -25.71 -19.29
CA MET A 1 8.83 -25.69 -18.81
C MET A 1 8.61 -24.34 -18.14
N SER A 2 7.99 -23.39 -18.84
CA SER A 2 7.85 -22.00 -18.37
C SER A 2 6.54 -21.84 -17.61
N SER A 3 6.65 -21.44 -16.35
CA SER A 3 5.54 -21.24 -15.41
C SER A 3 4.49 -20.25 -15.95
N THR A 4 3.23 -20.56 -15.69
CA THR A 4 1.99 -19.92 -16.12
C THR A 4 2.00 -18.40 -15.92
N LYS A 5 2.10 -17.64 -17.02
CA LYS A 5 1.85 -16.19 -17.04
C LYS A 5 0.34 -15.96 -16.86
N ARG A 6 -0.03 -15.36 -15.73
CA ARG A 6 -1.36 -15.29 -15.12
C ARG A 6 -2.37 -14.36 -15.85
N TYR A 7 -2.72 -14.67 -17.10
CA TYR A 7 -3.87 -14.03 -17.75
C TYR A 7 -5.16 -14.45 -17.03
N ASN A 8 -5.99 -13.49 -16.62
CA ASN A 8 -7.31 -13.77 -16.06
C ASN A 8 -8.35 -13.75 -17.19
N GLU A 9 -8.64 -14.93 -17.71
CA GLU A 9 -9.59 -15.12 -18.81
C GLU A 9 -11.00 -14.60 -18.49
N GLN A 10 -11.43 -14.70 -17.23
CA GLN A 10 -12.76 -14.23 -16.79
C GLN A 10 -12.85 -12.70 -16.71
N LYS A 11 -11.72 -12.02 -16.51
CA LYS A 11 -11.64 -10.56 -16.38
C LYS A 11 -11.10 -9.88 -17.64
N GLY A 12 -10.65 -10.66 -18.64
CA GLY A 12 -10.12 -10.16 -19.90
C GLY A 12 -8.84 -9.34 -19.74
N GLY A 13 -7.92 -9.76 -18.86
CA GLY A 13 -6.70 -8.97 -18.62
C GLY A 13 -5.66 -9.62 -17.72
N TRP A 14 -4.52 -8.95 -17.60
CA TRP A 14 -3.43 -9.32 -16.70
C TRP A 14 -3.67 -8.71 -15.32
N ALA A 15 -3.49 -9.49 -14.26
CA ALA A 15 -3.53 -8.96 -12.90
C ALA A 15 -2.20 -8.27 -12.54
N THR A 16 -2.29 -7.21 -11.74
CA THR A 16 -1.17 -6.36 -11.31
C THR A 16 -1.30 -6.03 -9.83
N ASN A 17 -0.17 -5.76 -9.16
CA ASN A 17 -0.09 -5.40 -7.76
C ASN A 17 0.20 -3.91 -7.57
N TYR A 18 -0.35 -3.34 -6.49
CA TYR A 18 0.00 -2.00 -6.04
C TYR A 18 0.47 -2.09 -4.60
N TYR A 19 1.63 -1.51 -4.31
CA TYR A 19 2.16 -1.37 -2.96
C TYR A 19 1.82 0.01 -2.41
N TYR A 20 1.48 0.06 -1.13
CA TYR A 20 1.21 1.31 -0.42
C TYR A 20 1.87 1.26 0.95
N TRP A 21 2.78 2.20 1.20
CA TRP A 21 3.39 2.39 2.50
C TRP A 21 2.44 3.13 3.42
N ASN A 22 2.12 2.53 4.56
CA ASN A 22 1.13 3.06 5.46
C ASN A 22 1.60 4.37 6.10
N ARG A 23 1.02 5.49 5.66
CA ARG A 23 1.32 6.82 6.21
C ARG A 23 0.69 6.98 7.59
N HIS A 24 1.54 7.10 8.61
CA HIS A 24 1.16 7.37 9.99
C HIS A 24 1.04 8.87 10.27
N TRP A 25 1.99 9.67 9.78
CA TRP A 25 2.06 11.10 10.06
C TRP A 25 2.48 11.89 8.82
N ASP A 26 1.53 12.59 8.20
CA ASP A 26 1.83 13.48 7.07
C ASP A 26 2.64 14.70 7.53
N ASN A 27 3.82 14.88 6.95
CA ASN A 27 4.72 15.99 7.27
C ASN A 27 4.41 17.27 6.47
N GLY A 28 3.47 17.22 5.51
CA GLY A 28 3.05 18.32 4.66
C GLY A 28 4.03 18.74 3.56
N LYS A 29 5.11 17.97 3.34
CA LYS A 29 6.20 18.26 2.40
C LYS A 29 6.37 17.10 1.41
N PRO A 30 5.67 17.16 0.25
CA PRO A 30 5.75 16.12 -0.76
C PRO A 30 7.19 15.86 -1.22
N GLY A 31 7.57 14.59 -1.24
CA GLY A 31 8.87 14.10 -1.71
C GLY A 31 10.03 14.25 -0.71
N VAL A 32 9.75 14.54 0.56
CA VAL A 32 10.74 14.63 1.62
C VAL A 32 10.31 13.74 2.78
N MET A 33 11.03 12.64 3.02
CA MET A 33 10.69 11.75 4.13
C MET A 33 10.78 12.46 5.49
N GLY A 34 9.68 12.37 6.25
CA GLY A 34 9.57 12.85 7.62
C GLY A 34 9.83 11.75 8.64
N ASN A 35 10.26 12.16 9.84
CA ASN A 35 10.39 11.23 10.96
C ASN A 35 9.03 10.62 11.31
N MET A 36 8.96 9.29 11.37
CA MET A 36 7.73 8.51 11.67
C MET A 36 6.58 8.74 10.67
N GLU A 37 6.86 9.24 9.47
CA GLU A 37 5.84 9.50 8.46
C GLU A 37 5.19 8.23 7.93
N PHE A 38 6.00 7.23 7.58
CA PHE A 38 5.56 5.91 7.16
C PHE A 38 5.86 4.91 8.29
N ALA A 39 4.82 4.45 8.97
CA ALA A 39 4.97 3.57 10.12
C ALA A 39 3.66 2.84 10.46
N VAL A 40 3.78 1.76 11.23
CA VAL A 40 2.63 1.11 11.88
C VAL A 40 2.81 1.19 13.39
N VAL A 41 2.13 2.16 14.00
CA VAL A 41 2.14 2.36 15.45
C VAL A 41 0.98 1.63 16.12
N ARG A 42 1.27 0.93 17.23
CA ARG A 42 0.29 0.20 18.05
C ARG A 42 -0.92 1.05 18.44
N ASN A 43 -2.07 0.41 18.63
CA ASN A 43 -3.31 1.06 19.10
C ASN A 43 -3.86 2.15 18.14
N ASN A 44 -3.55 2.05 16.85
CA ASN A 44 -4.14 2.86 15.80
C ASN A 44 -4.87 1.98 14.78
N VAL A 45 -5.97 2.49 14.25
CA VAL A 45 -6.70 1.90 13.12
C VAL A 45 -6.44 2.78 11.91
N TYR A 46 -5.89 2.18 10.86
CA TYR A 46 -5.62 2.82 9.58
C TYR A 46 -6.76 2.49 8.63
N LYS A 47 -7.53 3.49 8.22
CA LYS A 47 -8.54 3.34 7.16
C LYS A 47 -7.93 3.82 5.86
N LEU A 48 -7.78 2.89 4.92
CA LEU A 48 -7.19 3.14 3.60
C LEU A 48 -8.31 3.12 2.57
N ALA A 49 -8.42 4.17 1.75
CA ALA A 49 -9.36 4.25 0.64
C ALA A 49 -8.60 4.54 -0.65
N VAL A 50 -8.67 3.62 -1.62
CA VAL A 50 -8.09 3.86 -2.94
C VAL A 50 -8.98 4.84 -3.69
N THR A 51 -8.45 6.04 -4.00
CA THR A 51 -9.22 7.11 -4.65
C THR A 51 -8.98 7.17 -6.15
N SER A 52 -7.80 6.76 -6.62
CA SER A 52 -7.48 6.73 -8.06
C SER A 52 -6.34 5.77 -8.37
N ILE A 53 -6.33 5.28 -9.61
CA ILE A 53 -5.25 4.51 -10.21
C ILE A 53 -4.91 5.20 -11.52
N SER A 54 -3.65 5.61 -11.71
CA SER A 54 -3.21 6.40 -12.85
C SER A 54 -2.49 5.58 -13.94
N ALA A 55 -1.94 4.41 -13.58
CA ALA A 55 -1.22 3.53 -14.50
C ALA A 55 -1.23 2.08 -13.97
N LEU A 56 -0.79 1.13 -14.82
CA LEU A 56 -0.61 -0.27 -14.42
C LEU A 56 0.50 -0.41 -13.36
N GLY A 57 0.22 -1.17 -12.30
CA GLY A 57 1.14 -1.44 -11.21
C GLY A 57 2.22 -2.47 -11.54
N HIS A 58 2.74 -3.11 -10.50
CA HIS A 58 3.81 -4.09 -10.59
C HIS A 58 3.32 -5.46 -11.11
N PRO A 59 4.18 -6.23 -11.79
CA PRO A 59 3.90 -7.62 -12.13
C PRO A 59 3.66 -8.50 -10.89
N LEU A 60 3.06 -9.68 -11.11
CA LEU A 60 2.79 -10.63 -10.03
C LEU A 60 4.02 -11.45 -9.62
N ASP A 61 4.98 -11.61 -10.52
CA ASP A 61 6.27 -12.22 -10.23
C ASP A 61 7.29 -11.09 -10.02
N PRO A 62 7.86 -10.94 -8.81
CA PRO A 62 8.86 -9.90 -8.54
C PRO A 62 10.10 -9.97 -9.44
N LYS A 63 10.40 -11.13 -10.03
CA LYS A 63 11.55 -11.28 -10.96
C LYS A 63 11.32 -10.60 -12.31
N ASP A 64 10.06 -10.43 -12.69
CA ASP A 64 9.64 -9.77 -13.93
C ASP A 64 9.38 -8.27 -13.71
N ASP A 65 9.57 -7.78 -12.48
CA ASP A 65 9.34 -6.38 -12.13
C ASP A 65 10.48 -5.49 -12.64
N PRO A 66 10.22 -4.55 -13.58
CA PRO A 66 11.24 -3.63 -14.06
C PRO A 66 11.65 -2.59 -13.00
N ASP A 67 10.87 -2.43 -11.94
CA ASP A 67 11.09 -1.48 -10.86
C ASP A 67 10.93 -2.18 -9.49
N PRO A 68 11.88 -3.06 -9.13
CA PRO A 68 11.83 -3.77 -7.86
C PRO A 68 12.01 -2.81 -6.69
N VAL A 69 11.36 -3.12 -5.57
CA VAL A 69 11.50 -2.32 -4.34
C VAL A 69 12.90 -2.53 -3.75
N ASP A 70 13.71 -1.47 -3.74
CA ASP A 70 15.00 -1.43 -3.05
C ASP A 70 14.80 -0.96 -1.59
N PRO A 71 15.32 -1.66 -0.57
CA PRO A 71 15.28 -1.20 0.81
C PRO A 71 15.94 0.17 1.06
N ASP A 72 16.86 0.59 0.21
CA ASP A 72 17.56 1.88 0.32
C ASP A 72 16.79 3.03 -0.38
N ASP A 73 15.72 2.73 -1.12
CA ASP A 73 14.84 3.74 -1.72
C ASP A 73 13.97 4.44 -0.64
N PRO A 74 13.73 5.76 -0.75
CA PRO A 74 12.78 6.42 0.12
C PRO A 74 11.35 5.93 -0.11
N ASP A 75 10.57 5.78 0.98
CA ASP A 75 9.16 5.40 0.95
C ASP A 75 8.26 6.45 0.28
N GLU A 76 8.75 7.68 0.15
CA GLU A 76 8.06 8.75 -0.54
C GLU A 76 8.54 8.89 -1.99
N LYS A 77 7.80 8.25 -2.91
CA LYS A 77 8.02 8.38 -4.36
C LYS A 77 7.07 9.43 -4.95
N SER A 78 7.53 10.18 -5.95
CA SER A 78 6.67 11.09 -6.72
C SER A 78 5.91 10.36 -7.84
N ASP A 79 6.42 9.22 -8.30
CA ASP A 79 5.81 8.39 -9.35
C ASP A 79 4.93 7.28 -8.76
N VAL A 80 3.92 7.67 -7.99
CA VAL A 80 2.99 6.72 -7.37
C VAL A 80 1.78 6.51 -8.27
N LYS A 81 1.58 5.27 -8.71
CA LYS A 81 0.51 4.87 -9.65
C LYS A 81 -0.85 4.64 -8.98
N ILE A 82 -0.88 4.63 -7.65
CA ILE A 82 -2.07 4.47 -6.81
C ILE A 82 -2.20 5.62 -5.82
N LYS A 83 -3.36 6.29 -5.80
CA LYS A 83 -3.66 7.29 -4.77
C LYS A 83 -4.52 6.68 -3.70
N VAL A 84 -4.05 6.76 -2.45
CA VAL A 84 -4.75 6.26 -1.28
C VAL A 84 -4.98 7.41 -0.30
N ASP A 85 -6.22 7.62 0.09
CA ASP A 85 -6.58 8.48 1.22
C ASP A 85 -6.51 7.68 2.51
N VAL A 86 -5.87 8.26 3.54
CA VAL A 86 -5.58 7.57 4.80
C VAL A 86 -6.11 8.34 5.98
N GLN A 87 -6.92 7.65 6.78
CA GLN A 87 -7.39 8.16 8.05
C GLN A 87 -6.87 7.30 9.19
N VAL A 88 -6.00 7.89 10.02
CA VAL A 88 -5.50 7.28 11.27
C VAL A 88 -6.46 7.61 12.40
N LYS A 89 -7.04 6.59 13.03
CA LYS A 89 -7.91 6.74 14.21
C LYS A 89 -7.30 6.08 15.42
N LYS A 90 -7.52 6.67 16.60
CA LYS A 90 -7.28 5.98 17.86
C LYS A 90 -8.13 4.70 17.90
N TRP A 91 -7.54 3.60 18.34
CA TRP A 91 -8.27 2.34 18.52
C TRP A 91 -9.37 2.55 19.57
N THR A 92 -10.60 2.15 19.25
CA THR A 92 -11.73 2.27 20.17
C THR A 92 -11.88 0.98 20.98
N VAL A 93 -12.12 1.10 22.27
CA VAL A 93 -12.45 -0.07 23.12
C VAL A 93 -13.74 -0.69 22.61
N ARG A 94 -13.69 -1.98 22.27
CA ARG A 94 -14.89 -2.79 22.02
C ARG A 94 -15.31 -3.38 23.37
N LYS A 95 -16.52 -3.06 23.82
CA LYS A 95 -17.11 -3.81 24.94
C LYS A 95 -17.39 -5.22 24.43
N ASN A 96 -16.80 -6.21 25.07
CA ASN A 96 -17.09 -7.62 24.84
C ASN A 96 -17.56 -8.13 26.19
N ASP A 97 -18.87 -8.32 26.34
CA ASP A 97 -19.44 -8.83 27.57
C ASP A 97 -19.09 -10.32 27.66
N ILE A 98 -18.23 -10.69 28.61
CA ILE A 98 -17.81 -12.07 28.84
C ILE A 98 -18.58 -12.57 30.06
N GLU A 99 -19.42 -13.59 29.86
CA GLU A 99 -20.04 -14.34 30.94
C GLU A 99 -19.04 -15.38 31.47
N PHE A 100 -18.91 -15.47 32.80
CA PHE A 100 -18.03 -16.40 33.50
C PHE A 100 -18.82 -17.52 34.16
#